data_AF-A0A0Q8I672-F1
#
_entry.id   AF-A0A0Q8I672-F1
#
_cell.length_a   1.000
_cell.length_b   1.000
_cell.length_c   1.000
_cell.angle_alpha   90.00
_cell.angle_beta   90.00
_cell.angle_gamma   90.00
#
_symmetry.space_group_name_H-M   'P 1'
#
loop_
_entity.id
_entity.type
_entity.pdbx_description
1 polymer ?
#
loop_
_entity_poly.entity_id
_entity_poly.type
_entity_poly.pdbx_seq_one_letter_code
_entity_poly.pdbx_strand_id
1 'polypeptide(L)'
;MKLLAPLAMLGLAVVPAFAAPPTAAQKEEFYAVCMGIAQDAALCGCKADAALTLIDERFMGVVIASMKGGSPAAGEYDAYNTYVAKSNQVCKPNY
;
A
#
# COMPACT_ATOMS: atom_id res chain seq x y z
N MET A 1 0.91 3.31 -61.39
CA MET A 1 0.89 2.44 -60.20
C MET A 1 1.34 3.26 -59.00
N LYS A 2 0.44 3.56 -58.05
CA LYS A 2 0.74 4.34 -56.85
C LYS A 2 0.61 3.39 -55.66
N LEU A 3 1.76 2.95 -55.14
CA LEU A 3 1.85 2.08 -53.97
C LEU A 3 1.38 2.87 -52.74
N LEU A 4 0.22 2.53 -52.20
CA LEU A 4 -0.27 2.99 -50.91
C LEU A 4 0.08 1.93 -49.87
N ALA A 5 1.09 2.22 -49.04
CA ALA A 5 1.39 1.45 -47.85
C ALA A 5 0.37 1.82 -46.74
N PRO A 6 -0.22 0.87 -46.01
CA PRO A 6 -1.06 1.19 -44.87
C PRO A 6 -0.14 1.45 -43.67
N LEU A 7 -0.18 2.68 -43.17
CA LEU A 7 0.38 3.07 -41.89
C LEU A 7 -0.44 2.38 -40.80
N ALA A 8 0.06 1.25 -40.28
CA ALA A 8 -0.54 0.57 -39.14
C ALA A 8 -0.42 1.50 -37.91
N MET A 9 -1.52 2.14 -37.54
CA MET A 9 -1.65 2.84 -36.26
C MET A 9 -1.56 1.82 -35.13
N LEU A 10 -0.39 1.72 -34.49
CA LEU A 10 -0.28 1.15 -33.15
C LEU A 10 -0.96 2.13 -32.18
N GLY A 11 -2.22 1.89 -31.87
CA GLY A 11 -2.87 2.49 -30.71
C GLY A 11 -2.23 1.92 -29.45
N LEU A 12 -1.43 2.74 -28.75
CA LEU A 12 -1.04 2.45 -27.37
C LEU A 12 -2.33 2.43 -26.53
N ALA A 13 -2.80 1.24 -26.19
CA ALA A 13 -3.81 1.07 -25.15
C ALA A 13 -3.16 1.49 -23.82
N VAL A 14 -3.46 2.71 -23.37
CA VAL A 14 -3.17 3.14 -22.00
C VAL A 14 -4.12 2.34 -21.09
N VAL A 15 -3.67 1.16 -20.66
CA VAL A 15 -4.36 0.42 -19.60
C VAL A 15 -4.21 1.23 -18.31
N PRO A 16 -5.31 1.55 -17.60
CA PRO A 16 -5.20 2.18 -16.31
C PRO A 16 -4.47 1.21 -15.38
N ALA A 17 -3.34 1.65 -14.83
CA ALA A 17 -2.64 0.91 -13.80
C ALA A 17 -3.51 0.93 -12.53
N PHE A 18 -4.32 -0.11 -12.34
CA PHE A 18 -4.97 -0.35 -11.06
C PHE A 18 -3.88 -0.59 -10.02
N ALA A 19 -3.94 0.14 -8.91
CA ALA A 19 -2.99 -0.04 -7.83
C ALA A 19 -3.11 -1.47 -7.29
N ALA A 20 -2.01 -2.21 -7.33
CA ALA A 20 -1.97 -3.61 -6.90
C ALA A 20 -2.21 -3.70 -5.39
N PRO A 21 -2.88 -4.76 -4.89
CA PRO A 21 -2.93 -5.01 -3.45
C PRO A 21 -1.52 -5.27 -2.91
N PRO A 22 -1.27 -5.02 -1.61
CA PRO A 22 0.05 -5.28 -1.04
C PRO A 22 0.42 -6.76 -1.12
N THR A 23 1.72 -7.03 -1.25
CA THR A 23 2.23 -8.39 -1.43
C THR A 23 2.32 -9.14 -0.09
N ALA A 24 2.41 -10.47 -0.15
CA ALA A 24 2.65 -11.29 1.03
C ALA A 24 3.96 -10.92 1.75
N ALA A 25 5.02 -10.61 0.99
CA ALA A 25 6.29 -10.16 1.54
C ALA A 25 6.15 -8.84 2.32
N GLN A 26 5.36 -7.89 1.80
CA GLN A 26 5.11 -6.64 2.52
C GLN A 26 4.27 -6.86 3.79
N LYS A 27 3.32 -7.79 3.79
CA LYS A 27 2.60 -8.17 5.02
C LYS A 27 3.55 -8.74 6.07
N GLU A 28 4.45 -9.63 5.67
CA GLU A 28 5.46 -10.21 6.58
C GLU A 28 6.42 -9.15 7.13
N GLU A 29 6.88 -8.23 6.28
CA GLU A 29 7.73 -7.12 6.69
C GLU A 29 7.01 -6.17 7.65
N PHE A 30 5.77 -5.80 7.34
CA PHE A 30 4.93 -5.01 8.24
C PHE A 30 4.84 -5.68 9.62
N TYR A 31 4.51 -6.97 9.64
CA TYR A 31 4.38 -7.73 10.87
C TYR A 31 5.69 -7.72 11.68
N ALA A 32 6.81 -8.00 11.03
CA ALA A 32 8.12 -8.02 11.67
C ALA A 32 8.50 -6.66 12.28
N VAL A 33 8.29 -5.56 11.53
CA VAL A 33 8.56 -4.21 12.02
C VAL A 33 7.64 -3.87 13.19
N CYS A 34 6.34 -4.17 13.09
CA CYS A 34 5.39 -3.94 14.17
C CYS A 34 5.79 -4.68 15.45
N MET A 35 6.21 -5.95 15.34
CA MET A 35 6.66 -6.75 16.48
C MET A 35 7.89 -6.15 17.16
N GLY A 36 8.79 -5.51 16.40
CA GLY A 36 9.94 -4.76 16.95
C GLY A 36 9.57 -3.49 17.73
N ILE A 37 8.34 -2.98 17.54
CA ILE A 37 7.86 -1.74 18.18
C ILE A 37 6.91 -2.05 19.34
N ALA A 38 5.89 -2.87 19.09
CA ALA A 38 4.78 -3.08 20.01
C ALA A 38 4.88 -4.38 20.82
N GLN A 39 5.65 -5.37 20.32
CA GLN A 39 5.78 -6.69 20.94
C GLN A 39 4.44 -7.41 21.22
N ASP A 40 3.41 -7.11 20.42
CA ASP A 40 2.04 -7.63 20.57
C ASP A 40 1.64 -8.37 19.30
N ALA A 41 1.68 -9.71 19.36
CA ALA A 41 1.38 -10.56 18.21
C ALA A 41 -0.07 -10.44 17.73
N ALA A 42 -1.02 -10.25 18.64
CA ALA A 42 -2.44 -10.12 18.27
C ALA A 42 -2.68 -8.79 17.54
N LEU A 43 -2.14 -7.69 18.09
CA LEU A 43 -2.24 -6.38 17.47
C LEU A 43 -1.51 -6.32 16.12
N CYS A 44 -0.27 -6.81 16.07
CA CYS A 44 0.55 -6.77 14.87
C CYS A 44 0.00 -7.68 13.76
N GLY A 45 -0.51 -8.87 14.12
CA GLY A 45 -1.21 -9.75 13.19
C GLY A 45 -2.43 -9.07 12.59
N CYS A 46 -3.32 -8.52 13.44
CA CYS A 46 -4.51 -7.82 12.97
C CYS A 46 -4.18 -6.65 12.04
N LYS A 47 -3.18 -5.82 12.40
CA LYS A 47 -2.82 -4.65 11.57
C LYS A 47 -2.19 -5.06 10.23
N ALA A 48 -1.39 -6.12 10.21
CA ALA A 48 -0.82 -6.65 8.98
C ALA A 48 -1.92 -7.17 8.03
N ASP A 49 -2.94 -7.84 8.57
CA ASP A 49 -4.10 -8.30 7.80
C ASP A 49 -4.98 -7.14 7.32
N ALA A 50 -5.28 -6.19 8.21
CA ALA A 50 -6.10 -5.03 7.86
C ALA A 50 -5.44 -4.20 6.73
N ALA A 51 -4.12 -4.04 6.77
CA ALA A 51 -3.39 -3.29 5.75
C ALA A 51 -3.54 -3.89 4.34
N LEU A 52 -3.65 -5.22 4.18
CA LEU A 52 -3.94 -5.84 2.87
C LEU A 52 -5.26 -5.40 2.24
N THR A 53 -6.20 -4.93 3.06
CA THR A 53 -7.55 -4.54 2.61
C THR A 53 -7.75 -3.02 2.54
N LEU A 54 -6.93 -2.26 3.27
CA LEU A 54 -7.12 -0.83 3.46
C LEU A 54 -6.28 0.02 2.49
N ILE A 55 -5.18 -0.51 1.98
CA ILE A 55 -4.17 0.23 1.21
C ILE A 55 -3.61 -0.64 0.08
N ASP A 56 -2.98 0.01 -0.91
CA ASP A 56 -2.31 -0.66 -2.02
C ASP A 56 -0.83 -0.97 -1.72
N GLU A 57 -0.18 -1.71 -2.61
CA GLU A 57 1.24 -2.10 -2.52
C GLU A 57 2.18 -0.89 -2.34
N ARG A 58 1.94 0.19 -3.08
CA ARG A 58 2.78 1.39 -3.01
C ARG A 58 2.68 2.04 -1.63
N PHE A 59 1.45 2.17 -1.12
CA PHE A 59 1.18 2.82 0.14
C PHE A 59 1.57 1.95 1.34
N MET A 60 1.52 0.62 1.22
CA MET A 60 2.10 -0.29 2.21
C MET A 60 3.60 -0.01 2.41
N GLY A 61 4.33 0.27 1.32
CA GLY A 61 5.73 0.69 1.39
C GLY A 61 5.91 1.99 2.20
N VAL A 62 5.05 2.99 2.00
CA VAL A 62 5.07 4.25 2.77
C VAL A 62 4.84 4.00 4.25
N VAL A 63 3.88 3.11 4.58
CA VAL A 63 3.55 2.76 5.96
C VAL A 63 4.72 2.05 6.66
N ILE A 64 5.31 1.03 6.03
CA ILE A 64 6.47 0.31 6.56
C ILE A 64 7.66 1.26 6.77
N ALA A 65 7.95 2.13 5.78
CA ALA A 65 9.03 3.11 5.89
C ALA A 65 8.81 4.07 7.08
N SER A 66 7.56 4.51 7.28
CA SER A 66 7.20 5.37 8.40
C SER A 66 7.34 4.65 9.75
N MET A 67 6.94 3.37 9.83
CA MET A 67 7.13 2.55 11.03
C MET A 67 8.61 2.38 11.40
N LYS A 68 9.52 2.38 10.42
CA LYS A 68 10.97 2.34 10.62
C LYS A 68 11.59 3.69 10.99
N GLY A 69 10.76 4.72 11.26
CA GLY A 69 11.20 6.06 11.65
C GLY A 69 11.24 7.09 10.52
N GLY A 70 10.78 6.73 9.32
CA GLY A 70 10.59 7.67 8.22
C GLY A 70 9.34 8.54 8.39
N SER A 71 9.05 9.39 7.40
CA SER A 71 7.81 10.17 7.33
C SER A 71 7.23 10.10 5.90
N PRO A 72 5.89 10.09 5.75
CA PRO A 72 5.25 10.18 4.43
C PRO A 72 5.64 11.47 3.70
N ALA A 73 5.51 11.48 2.38
CA ALA A 73 5.64 12.73 1.63
C ALA A 73 4.52 13.72 2.01
N ALA A 74 4.74 15.02 1.79
CA ALA A 74 3.79 16.07 2.20
C ALA A 74 2.35 15.85 1.66
N GLY A 75 2.21 15.32 0.44
CA GLY A 75 0.91 15.01 -0.17
C GLY A 75 0.24 13.72 0.33
N GLU A 76 0.88 12.98 1.24
CA GLU A 76 0.44 11.65 1.67
C GLU A 76 -0.02 11.59 3.13
N TYR A 77 0.16 12.67 3.89
CA TYR A 77 -0.19 12.70 5.31
C TYR A 77 -1.67 12.40 5.56
N ASP A 78 -2.59 12.92 4.75
CA ASP A 78 -4.02 12.68 4.92
C ASP A 78 -4.38 11.21 4.69
N ALA A 79 -3.83 10.60 3.64
CA ALA A 79 -4.00 9.18 3.38
C ALA A 79 -3.38 8.31 4.49
N TYR A 80 -2.22 8.71 5.00
CA TYR A 80 -1.51 8.01 6.06
C TYR A 80 -2.31 8.05 7.37
N ASN A 81 -2.75 9.24 7.77
CA ASN A 81 -3.55 9.43 8.98
C ASN A 81 -4.91 8.72 8.88
N THR A 82 -5.53 8.73 7.69
CA THR A 82 -6.75 7.97 7.43
C THR A 82 -6.52 6.47 7.60
N TYR A 83 -5.42 5.94 7.06
CA TYR A 83 -5.03 4.54 7.26
C TYR A 83 -4.82 4.23 8.74
N VAL A 84 -4.06 5.07 9.46
CA VAL A 84 -3.79 4.88 10.90
C VAL A 84 -5.11 4.80 11.68
N ALA A 85 -6.01 5.76 11.47
CA ALA A 85 -7.32 5.79 12.12
C ALA A 85 -8.15 4.54 11.83
N LYS A 86 -8.27 4.14 10.56
CA LYS A 86 -9.01 2.92 10.17
C LYS A 86 -8.39 1.65 10.76
N SER A 87 -7.07 1.51 10.69
CA SER A 87 -6.36 0.36 11.26
C SER A 87 -6.49 0.28 12.79
N ASN A 88 -6.66 1.42 13.47
CA ASN A 88 -6.94 1.46 14.91
C ASN A 88 -8.40 1.08 15.17
N GLN A 89 -9.37 1.61 14.44
CA GLN A 89 -10.78 1.23 14.60
C GLN A 89 -10.99 -0.29 14.45
N VAL A 90 -10.27 -0.92 13.51
CA VAL A 90 -10.36 -2.38 13.29
C VAL A 90 -9.65 -3.17 14.40
N CYS A 91 -8.39 -2.82 14.71
CA CYS A 91 -7.52 -3.69 15.51
C CYS A 91 -7.33 -3.24 16.96
N LYS A 92 -7.74 -2.03 17.29
CA LYS A 92 -7.61 -1.41 18.61
C LYS A 92 -8.70 -0.33 18.78
N PRO A 93 -9.98 -0.70 18.80
CA PRO A 93 -11.10 0.25 18.76
C PRO A 93 -11.16 1.23 19.94
N ASN A 94 -10.42 0.95 21.02
CA ASN A 94 -10.33 1.79 22.22
C ASN A 94 -9.02 2.58 22.30
N TYR A 95 -8.38 2.86 21.16
CA TYR A 95 -7.13 3.62 21.10
C TYR A 95 -7.36 5.13 21.06
#